data_AF-A0A963NLF4-F1
#
_entry.id   AF-A0A963NLF4-F1
#
_cell.length_a   1.000
_cell.length_b   1.000
_cell.length_c   1.000
_cell.angle_alpha   90.00
_cell.angle_beta   90.00
_cell.angle_gamma   90.00
#
_symmetry.space_group_name_H-M   'P 1'
#
loop_
_entity.id
_entity.type
_entity.pdbx_description
1 polymer ?
#
loop_
_entity_poly.entity_id
_entity_poly.type
_entity_poly.pdbx_seq_one_letter_code
_entity_poly.pdbx_strand_id
1 'polypeptide(L)'
;MPGSSKAGEPAQAVALHDARPLFEKALVYGVQHGIIGTERLVAMHLEAAKGMVQIARYFGSEFLRPELERARERMVNFISLHLEHETAGDLAAAARLLADHSLLSRSKAGTDLLRQLIALPESSHFGMQGQDEAQVSLLALWSLRSYAQYREELERRSRIGQAVQAALWLAERHALEDEALEEGDAEGVIRTALVLQTLGYRGAEWPSVAAFRKLLGARRSAGKALAGVSTLPSPKGLPPPLQAVVDAQKPVVLADLGKLLDPRRPLGTLLRTMSALRNRYFLLEDPLDEVDEYLRAAAPLNEDDAPPAAASKTWQRTTQGENDEAALLTLFLCLAVGVPKKTLLPEKAAKALVRKLRTKGWEPGHAETFIAEHAPEMHSADFLALWRSFVAEARATLEDDRDVSLGDALALLRRECHVGH
;
A
#
# COMPACT_ATOMS: atom_id res chain seq x y z
N MET A 1 0.74 -60.94 45.71
CA MET A 1 -0.62 -61.46 45.44
C MET A 1 -1.30 -61.69 46.78
N PRO A 2 -2.55 -61.26 47.06
CA PRO A 2 -3.42 -60.28 46.40
C PRO A 2 -3.85 -59.13 47.36
N GLY A 3 -4.58 -58.13 46.85
CA GLY A 3 -5.32 -57.17 47.68
C GLY A 3 -5.51 -55.77 47.08
N SER A 4 -6.11 -55.67 45.88
CA SER A 4 -6.43 -54.39 45.24
C SER A 4 -7.47 -53.60 46.03
N SER A 5 -7.07 -52.45 46.58
CA SER A 5 -7.98 -51.37 46.94
C SER A 5 -8.40 -50.62 45.68
N LYS A 6 -9.69 -50.69 45.32
CA LYS A 6 -10.31 -49.76 44.36
C LYS A 6 -10.34 -48.37 44.99
N ALA A 7 -9.39 -47.53 44.63
CA ALA A 7 -9.50 -46.09 44.83
C ALA A 7 -10.60 -45.57 43.88
N GLY A 8 -11.60 -44.87 44.43
CA GLY A 8 -12.63 -44.22 43.66
C GLY A 8 -12.03 -43.17 42.73
N GLU A 9 -12.38 -43.23 41.46
CA GLU A 9 -12.10 -42.16 40.51
C GLU A 9 -12.85 -40.89 40.95
N PRO A 10 -12.21 -39.72 40.92
CA PRO A 10 -12.89 -38.46 41.19
C PRO A 10 -13.89 -38.22 40.06
N ALA A 11 -15.16 -38.05 40.44
CA ALA A 11 -16.20 -37.59 39.53
C ALA A 11 -15.78 -36.23 38.96
N GLN A 12 -15.37 -36.20 37.69
CA GLN A 12 -15.26 -34.97 36.92
C GLN A 12 -16.67 -34.37 36.83
N ALA A 13 -16.94 -33.38 37.67
CA ALA A 13 -18.13 -32.57 37.57
C ALA A 13 -18.06 -31.82 36.23
N VAL A 14 -18.75 -32.37 35.22
CA VAL A 14 -19.02 -31.70 33.97
C VAL A 14 -19.90 -30.50 34.32
N ALA A 15 -19.28 -29.32 34.46
CA ALA A 15 -20.02 -28.08 34.60
C ALA A 15 -20.85 -27.92 33.31
N LEU A 16 -22.18 -28.08 33.43
CA LEU A 16 -23.10 -27.77 32.36
C LEU A 16 -22.90 -26.31 31.97
N HIS A 17 -22.27 -26.08 30.83
CA HIS A 17 -22.08 -24.73 30.30
C HIS A 17 -23.44 -24.20 29.85
N ASP A 18 -24.03 -23.29 30.63
CA ASP A 18 -25.26 -22.61 30.26
C ASP A 18 -25.04 -21.78 28.99
N ALA A 19 -25.59 -22.24 27.87
CA ALA A 19 -25.41 -21.62 26.55
C ALA A 19 -26.33 -20.40 26.30
N ARG A 20 -27.21 -20.06 27.25
CA ARG A 20 -28.14 -18.94 27.08
C ARG A 20 -27.42 -17.60 26.94
N PRO A 21 -27.95 -16.65 26.16
CA PRO A 21 -27.46 -15.27 26.12
C PRO A 21 -27.50 -14.61 27.50
N LEU A 22 -26.58 -13.67 27.76
CA LEU A 22 -26.51 -12.99 29.06
C LEU A 22 -27.81 -12.27 29.42
N PHE A 23 -28.52 -11.70 28.44
CA PHE A 23 -29.83 -11.09 28.68
C PHE A 23 -30.80 -12.04 29.37
N GLU A 24 -30.92 -13.28 28.89
CA GLU A 24 -31.84 -14.26 29.47
C GLU A 24 -31.40 -14.68 30.88
N LYS A 25 -30.09 -14.93 31.06
CA LYS A 25 -29.53 -15.28 32.37
C LYS A 25 -29.74 -14.16 33.40
N ALA A 26 -29.47 -12.92 33.02
CA ALA A 26 -29.64 -11.74 33.86
C ALA A 26 -31.11 -11.47 34.18
N LEU A 27 -32.03 -11.67 33.23
CA LEU A 27 -33.46 -11.54 33.45
C LEU A 27 -33.96 -12.58 34.47
N VAL A 28 -33.61 -13.85 34.29
CA VAL A 28 -33.97 -14.94 35.22
C VAL A 28 -33.40 -14.67 36.61
N TYR A 29 -32.11 -14.32 36.70
CA TYR A 29 -31.46 -13.96 37.95
C TYR A 29 -32.17 -12.78 38.63
N GLY A 30 -32.46 -11.72 37.88
CA GLY A 30 -33.09 -10.51 38.39
C GLY A 30 -34.49 -10.74 38.95
N VAL A 31 -35.30 -11.59 38.32
CA VAL A 31 -36.62 -11.98 38.83
C VAL A 31 -36.48 -12.84 40.09
N GLN A 32 -35.59 -13.84 40.09
CA GLN A 32 -35.38 -14.73 41.23
C GLN A 32 -34.91 -13.99 42.49
N HIS A 33 -34.11 -12.93 42.33
CA HIS A 33 -33.54 -12.15 43.42
C HIS A 33 -34.34 -10.86 43.72
N GLY A 34 -35.51 -10.67 43.09
CA GLY A 34 -36.36 -9.50 43.33
C GLY A 34 -35.78 -8.16 42.84
N ILE A 35 -34.74 -8.19 41.99
CA ILE A 35 -34.15 -7.00 41.36
C ILE A 35 -35.09 -6.47 40.26
N ILE A 36 -35.74 -7.38 39.53
CA ILE A 36 -36.69 -7.05 38.46
C ILE A 36 -38.10 -7.44 38.92
N GLY A 37 -38.89 -6.44 39.31
CA GLY A 37 -40.28 -6.61 39.73
C GLY A 37 -41.28 -6.71 38.58
N THR A 38 -42.53 -7.03 38.90
CA THR A 38 -43.63 -7.24 37.93
C THR A 38 -43.88 -6.03 37.03
N GLU A 39 -43.89 -4.82 37.58
CA GLU A 39 -44.10 -3.60 36.78
C GLU A 39 -43.00 -3.41 35.72
N ARG A 40 -41.75 -3.69 36.09
CA ARG A 40 -40.62 -3.61 35.15
C ARG A 40 -40.73 -4.69 34.07
N LEU A 41 -41.15 -5.92 34.41
CA LEU A 41 -41.41 -6.96 33.41
C LEU A 41 -42.50 -6.53 32.42
N VAL A 42 -43.61 -5.95 32.88
CA VAL A 42 -44.67 -5.45 31.99
C VAL A 42 -44.12 -4.37 31.04
N ALA A 43 -43.31 -3.44 31.55
CA ALA A 43 -42.66 -2.43 30.73
C ALA A 43 -41.72 -3.04 29.69
N MET A 44 -40.89 -4.01 30.09
CA MET A 44 -39.99 -4.76 29.19
C MET A 44 -40.76 -5.47 28.06
N HIS A 45 -41.90 -6.08 28.34
CA HIS A 45 -42.73 -6.74 27.33
C HIS A 45 -43.24 -5.76 26.26
N LEU A 46 -43.70 -4.57 26.67
CA LEU A 46 -44.16 -3.52 25.75
C LEU A 46 -43.00 -2.95 24.92
N GLU A 47 -41.86 -2.70 25.57
CA GLU A 47 -40.64 -2.22 24.92
C GLU A 47 -40.11 -3.22 23.89
N ALA A 48 -40.12 -4.52 24.21
CA ALA A 48 -39.68 -5.59 23.32
C ALA A 48 -40.51 -5.67 22.03
N ALA A 49 -41.84 -5.60 22.14
CA ALA A 49 -42.73 -5.60 20.98
C ALA A 49 -42.40 -4.45 20.01
N LYS A 50 -42.22 -3.24 20.54
CA LYS A 50 -41.82 -2.06 19.75
C LYS A 50 -40.43 -2.23 19.13
N GLY A 51 -39.46 -2.74 19.89
CA GLY A 51 -38.08 -2.94 19.43
C GLY A 51 -37.99 -3.93 18.27
N MET A 52 -38.71 -5.06 18.36
CA MET A 52 -38.73 -6.08 17.30
C MET A 52 -39.26 -5.52 15.97
N VAL A 53 -40.34 -4.73 16.00
CA VAL A 53 -40.89 -4.08 14.79
C VAL A 53 -39.88 -3.11 14.18
N GLN A 54 -39.24 -2.28 15.01
CA GLN A 54 -38.22 -1.32 14.56
C GLN A 54 -37.00 -2.00 13.92
N ILE A 55 -36.52 -3.08 14.53
CA ILE A 55 -35.38 -3.87 14.02
C ILE A 55 -35.76 -4.58 12.71
N ALA A 56 -36.95 -5.17 12.63
CA ALA A 56 -37.43 -5.84 11.40
C ALA A 56 -37.55 -4.85 10.24
N ARG A 57 -38.11 -3.65 10.48
CA ARG A 57 -38.17 -2.57 9.49
C ARG A 57 -36.79 -2.12 9.02
N TYR A 58 -35.81 -2.07 9.93
CA TYR A 58 -34.46 -1.60 9.60
C TYR A 58 -33.70 -2.59 8.70
N PHE A 59 -33.81 -3.89 8.95
CA PHE A 59 -33.07 -4.92 8.18
C PHE A 59 -33.86 -5.54 7.02
N GLY A 60 -35.19 -5.36 7.00
CA GLY A 60 -36.07 -6.03 6.05
C GLY A 60 -37.51 -5.50 6.12
N SER A 61 -38.46 -6.35 6.48
CA SER A 61 -39.89 -6.01 6.53
C SER A 61 -40.51 -6.38 7.88
N GLU A 62 -41.20 -5.43 8.49
CA GLU A 62 -41.94 -5.65 9.75
C GLU A 62 -43.23 -6.45 9.61
N PHE A 63 -43.67 -6.71 8.38
CA PHE A 63 -44.91 -7.44 8.11
C PHE A 63 -44.71 -8.95 7.95
N LEU A 64 -43.45 -9.40 7.89
CA LEU A 64 -43.10 -10.80 7.69
C LEU A 64 -42.73 -11.45 9.03
N ARG A 65 -43.43 -12.54 9.38
CA ARG A 65 -43.12 -13.30 10.59
C ARG A 65 -41.65 -13.75 10.68
N PRO A 66 -41.01 -14.28 9.62
CA PRO A 66 -39.59 -14.64 9.68
C PRO A 66 -38.68 -13.46 10.06
N GLU A 67 -38.96 -12.25 9.56
CA GLU A 67 -38.18 -11.05 9.88
C GLU A 67 -38.39 -10.58 11.32
N LEU A 68 -39.61 -10.72 11.87
CA LEU A 68 -39.90 -10.43 13.28
C LEU A 68 -39.20 -11.42 14.23
N GLU A 69 -39.19 -12.71 13.90
CA GLU A 69 -38.46 -13.72 14.68
C GLU A 69 -36.95 -13.46 14.64
N ARG A 70 -36.42 -13.08 13.47
CA ARG A 70 -35.02 -12.68 13.33
C ARG A 70 -34.72 -11.39 14.09
N ALA A 71 -35.63 -10.42 14.10
CA ALA A 71 -35.52 -9.19 14.87
C ALA A 71 -35.51 -9.45 16.38
N ARG A 72 -36.28 -10.43 16.87
CA ARG A 72 -36.24 -10.91 18.25
C ARG A 72 -34.84 -11.43 18.61
N GLU A 73 -34.25 -12.28 17.77
CA GLU A 73 -32.89 -12.79 17.97
C GLU A 73 -31.87 -11.65 18.05
N ARG A 74 -31.93 -10.70 17.10
CA ARG A 74 -31.05 -9.52 17.09
C ARG A 74 -31.23 -8.67 18.34
N MET A 75 -32.45 -8.44 18.80
CA MET A 75 -32.72 -7.65 20.00
C MET A 75 -32.07 -8.30 21.24
N VAL A 76 -32.23 -9.61 21.41
CA VAL A 76 -31.57 -10.37 22.48
C VAL A 76 -30.05 -10.25 22.39
N ASN A 77 -29.48 -10.36 21.19
CA ASN A 77 -28.04 -10.27 20.98
C ASN A 77 -27.50 -8.86 21.25
N PHE A 78 -28.17 -7.80 20.79
CA PHE A 78 -27.76 -6.43 21.06
C PHE A 78 -27.76 -6.12 22.56
N ILE A 79 -28.83 -6.50 23.27
CA ILE A 79 -28.91 -6.29 24.71
C ILE A 79 -27.83 -7.13 25.42
N SER A 80 -27.67 -8.40 25.04
CA SER A 80 -26.64 -9.26 25.64
C SER A 80 -25.23 -8.71 25.42
N LEU A 81 -24.91 -8.27 24.20
CA LEU A 81 -23.63 -7.64 23.86
C LEU A 81 -23.34 -6.44 24.76
N HIS A 82 -24.31 -5.55 24.93
CA HIS A 82 -24.15 -4.39 25.80
C HIS A 82 -23.97 -4.78 27.27
N LEU A 83 -24.78 -5.72 27.79
CA LEU A 83 -24.64 -6.19 29.17
C LEU A 83 -23.26 -6.82 29.41
N GLU A 84 -22.80 -7.67 28.50
CA GLU A 84 -21.48 -8.31 28.57
C GLU A 84 -20.34 -7.29 28.55
N HIS A 85 -20.48 -6.23 27.75
CA HIS A 85 -19.51 -5.14 27.68
C HIS A 85 -19.40 -4.36 29.00
N GLU A 86 -20.55 -4.00 29.59
CA GLU A 86 -20.60 -3.16 30.80
C GLU A 86 -20.33 -3.93 32.09
N THR A 87 -20.70 -5.21 32.16
CA THR A 87 -20.66 -5.97 33.41
C THR A 87 -19.65 -7.11 33.43
N ALA A 88 -18.96 -7.35 32.31
CA ALA A 88 -18.04 -8.47 32.14
C ALA A 88 -18.67 -9.83 32.50
N GLY A 89 -19.98 -9.97 32.28
CA GLY A 89 -20.74 -11.19 32.56
C GLY A 89 -21.31 -11.30 33.97
N ASP A 90 -21.12 -10.30 34.86
CA ASP A 90 -21.71 -10.32 36.20
C ASP A 90 -23.26 -10.24 36.11
N LEU A 91 -23.92 -11.30 36.58
CA LEU A 91 -25.37 -11.46 36.50
C LEU A 91 -26.13 -10.46 37.38
N ALA A 92 -25.62 -10.13 38.54
CA ALA A 92 -26.29 -9.20 39.45
C ALA A 92 -26.20 -7.76 38.93
N ALA A 93 -25.05 -7.37 38.40
CA ALA A 93 -24.85 -6.08 37.74
C ALA A 93 -25.68 -5.99 36.45
N ALA A 94 -25.72 -7.06 35.64
CA ALA A 94 -26.54 -7.09 34.43
C ALA A 94 -28.04 -6.99 34.76
N ALA A 95 -28.50 -7.69 35.80
CA ALA A 95 -29.88 -7.59 36.27
C ALA A 95 -30.24 -6.17 36.76
N ARG A 96 -29.31 -5.50 37.47
CA ARG A 96 -29.47 -4.09 37.87
C ARG A 96 -29.57 -3.17 36.65
N LEU A 97 -28.68 -3.33 35.66
CA LEU A 97 -28.76 -2.55 34.41
C LEU A 97 -30.09 -2.73 33.66
N LEU A 98 -30.66 -3.94 33.69
CA LEU A 98 -31.99 -4.21 33.11
C LEU A 98 -33.13 -3.57 33.92
N ALA A 99 -32.99 -3.51 35.24
CA ALA A 99 -33.95 -2.84 36.12
C ALA A 99 -33.94 -1.31 35.91
N ASP A 100 -32.75 -0.72 35.80
CA ASP A 100 -32.55 0.73 35.80
C ASP A 100 -32.78 1.39 34.42
N HIS A 101 -32.70 0.61 33.33
CA HIS A 101 -32.77 1.15 31.97
C HIS A 101 -33.76 0.40 31.08
N SER A 102 -34.33 1.10 30.09
CA SER A 102 -35.23 0.51 29.09
C SER A 102 -34.51 -0.50 28.17
N LEU A 103 -35.19 -1.58 27.75
CA LEU A 103 -34.65 -2.55 26.80
C LEU A 103 -34.26 -1.88 25.48
N LEU A 104 -35.04 -0.89 25.03
CA LEU A 104 -34.73 -0.13 23.81
C LEU A 104 -33.40 0.62 23.94
N SER A 105 -33.13 1.22 25.10
CA SER A 105 -31.85 1.90 25.33
C SER A 105 -30.66 0.93 25.36
N ARG A 106 -30.84 -0.26 25.96
CA ARG A 106 -29.79 -1.29 26.00
C ARG A 106 -29.55 -1.92 24.62
N SER A 107 -30.62 -2.16 23.87
CA SER A 107 -30.54 -2.63 22.47
C SER A 107 -29.84 -1.60 21.58
N LYS A 108 -30.16 -0.31 21.74
CA LYS A 108 -29.47 0.77 21.03
C LYS A 108 -27.99 0.81 21.38
N ALA A 109 -27.63 0.74 22.66
CA ALA A 109 -26.25 0.76 23.08
C ALA A 109 -25.45 -0.43 22.50
N GLY A 110 -26.04 -1.63 22.45
CA GLY A 110 -25.45 -2.78 21.77
C GLY A 110 -25.27 -2.57 20.25
N THR A 111 -26.23 -1.94 19.59
CA THR A 111 -26.10 -1.56 18.17
C THR A 111 -24.99 -0.53 17.96
N ASP A 112 -24.86 0.44 18.87
CA ASP A 112 -23.83 1.48 18.80
C ASP A 112 -22.42 0.87 19.01
N LEU A 113 -22.26 -0.14 19.86
CA LEU A 113 -21.02 -0.92 19.98
C LEU A 113 -20.63 -1.64 18.68
N LEU A 114 -21.61 -2.19 17.94
CA LEU A 114 -21.35 -2.81 16.64
C LEU A 114 -21.00 -1.77 15.57
N ARG A 115 -21.61 -0.59 15.61
CA ARG A 115 -21.25 0.52 14.70
C ARG A 115 -19.82 0.98 14.94
N GLN A 116 -19.40 1.10 16.20
CA GLN A 116 -18.01 1.40 16.55
C GLN A 116 -17.05 0.33 16.01
N LEU A 117 -17.40 -0.96 16.15
CA LEU A 117 -16.61 -2.05 15.56
C LEU A 117 -16.49 -1.92 14.04
N ILE A 118 -17.59 -1.66 13.35
CA ILE A 118 -17.65 -1.54 11.89
C ILE A 118 -16.86 -0.33 11.39
N ALA A 119 -16.83 0.76 12.15
CA ALA A 119 -16.05 1.95 11.82
C ALA A 119 -14.53 1.75 11.97
N LEU A 120 -14.08 0.72 12.68
CA LEU A 120 -12.66 0.39 12.75
C LEU A 120 -12.18 -0.24 11.45
N PRO A 121 -10.91 0.01 11.06
CA PRO A 121 -10.37 -0.46 9.80
C PRO A 121 -10.22 -1.99 9.76
N GLU A 122 -10.49 -2.57 8.58
CA GLU A 122 -10.41 -4.02 8.36
C GLU A 122 -9.03 -4.51 7.92
N SER A 123 -8.27 -3.60 7.29
CA SER A 123 -6.93 -3.80 6.75
C SER A 123 -6.00 -2.71 7.28
N SER A 124 -4.69 -2.96 7.29
CA SER A 124 -3.68 -1.93 7.56
C SER A 124 -3.16 -1.25 6.28
N HIS A 125 -3.60 -1.73 5.11
CA HIS A 125 -3.28 -1.14 3.82
C HIS A 125 -4.07 0.15 3.59
N PHE A 126 -3.41 1.25 3.23
CA PHE A 126 -4.04 2.56 3.14
C PHE A 126 -5.02 2.66 1.96
N GLY A 127 -4.68 2.15 0.78
CA GLY A 127 -5.60 2.11 -0.37
C GLY A 127 -6.80 1.16 -0.23
N MET A 128 -6.88 0.37 0.85
CA MET A 128 -7.99 -0.55 1.13
C MET A 128 -8.90 -0.06 2.26
N GLN A 129 -8.71 1.17 2.74
CA GLN A 129 -9.59 1.78 3.75
C GLN A 129 -10.87 2.29 3.09
N GLY A 130 -12.05 1.92 3.63
CA GLY A 130 -13.30 2.60 3.30
C GLY A 130 -14.22 1.90 2.29
N GLN A 131 -14.88 0.81 2.70
CA GLN A 131 -16.13 0.38 2.04
C GLN A 131 -17.35 0.79 2.87
N ASP A 132 -17.73 2.07 2.79
CA ASP A 132 -18.93 2.61 3.46
C ASP A 132 -20.24 1.97 2.96
N GLU A 133 -20.24 1.42 1.75
CA GLU A 133 -21.44 0.90 1.09
C GLU A 133 -22.05 -0.35 1.79
N ALA A 134 -21.31 -1.02 2.67
CA ALA A 134 -21.74 -2.27 3.30
C ALA A 134 -22.25 -2.14 4.75
N GLN A 135 -22.42 -0.94 5.32
CA GLN A 135 -22.71 -0.76 6.75
C GLN A 135 -23.96 -1.52 7.24
N VAL A 136 -25.06 -1.51 6.48
CA VAL A 136 -26.29 -2.24 6.86
C VAL A 136 -26.07 -3.75 6.83
N SER A 137 -25.39 -4.26 5.80
CA SER A 137 -25.06 -5.67 5.64
C SER A 137 -24.11 -6.17 6.72
N LEU A 138 -23.09 -5.39 7.08
CA LEU A 138 -22.17 -5.68 8.18
C LEU A 138 -22.89 -5.67 9.51
N LEU A 139 -23.77 -4.70 9.77
CA LEU A 139 -24.56 -4.66 11.00
C LEU A 139 -25.51 -5.87 11.08
N ALA A 140 -26.10 -6.28 9.95
CA ALA A 140 -26.94 -7.47 9.88
C ALA A 140 -26.14 -8.74 10.22
N LEU A 141 -24.91 -8.86 9.71
CA LEU A 141 -24.01 -9.96 10.01
C LEU A 141 -23.63 -9.99 11.51
N TRP A 142 -23.15 -8.88 12.04
CA TRP A 142 -22.64 -8.77 13.41
C TRP A 142 -23.75 -8.85 14.47
N SER A 143 -24.98 -8.46 14.14
CA SER A 143 -26.15 -8.59 15.04
C SER A 143 -26.48 -10.03 15.44
N LEU A 144 -25.90 -11.01 14.76
CA LEU A 144 -26.12 -12.45 14.98
C LEU A 144 -24.84 -13.19 15.42
N ARG A 145 -23.74 -12.47 15.67
CA ARG A 145 -22.48 -13.04 16.17
C ARG A 145 -22.50 -13.12 17.70
N SER A 146 -21.70 -14.04 18.25
CA SER A 146 -21.53 -14.15 19.69
C SER A 146 -20.66 -13.02 20.25
N TYR A 147 -20.74 -12.80 21.56
CA TYR A 147 -19.87 -11.83 22.24
C TYR A 147 -18.37 -12.17 22.10
N ALA A 148 -18.02 -13.45 22.12
CA ALA A 148 -16.64 -13.90 21.91
C ALA A 148 -16.13 -13.48 20.51
N GLN A 149 -16.94 -13.71 19.46
CA GLN A 149 -16.61 -13.29 18.10
C GLN A 149 -16.49 -11.78 17.98
N TYR A 150 -17.39 -11.03 18.63
CA TYR A 150 -17.31 -9.56 18.69
C TYR A 150 -16.00 -9.10 19.32
N ARG A 151 -15.60 -9.67 20.47
CA ARG A 151 -14.37 -9.29 21.17
C ARG A 151 -13.12 -9.59 20.37
N GLU A 152 -13.05 -10.77 19.75
CA GLU A 152 -11.92 -11.16 18.89
C GLU A 152 -11.75 -10.18 17.72
N GLU A 153 -12.85 -9.82 17.06
CA GLU A 153 -12.81 -8.87 15.96
C GLU A 153 -12.50 -7.45 16.43
N LEU A 154 -13.08 -7.01 17.56
CA LEU A 154 -12.78 -5.71 18.15
C LEU A 154 -11.29 -5.59 18.46
N GLU A 155 -10.69 -6.61 19.07
CA GLU A 155 -9.26 -6.64 19.35
C GLU A 155 -8.44 -6.62 18.05
N ARG A 156 -8.85 -7.40 17.04
CA ARG A 156 -8.20 -7.42 15.72
C ARG A 156 -8.22 -6.03 15.06
N ARG A 157 -9.40 -5.45 14.85
CA ARG A 157 -9.55 -4.14 14.19
C ARG A 157 -8.97 -2.99 15.00
N SER A 158 -9.01 -3.06 16.34
CA SER A 158 -8.36 -2.06 17.20
C SER A 158 -6.84 -2.06 17.03
N ARG A 159 -6.21 -3.25 16.94
CA ARG A 159 -4.77 -3.34 16.64
C ARG A 159 -4.43 -2.76 15.27
N ILE A 160 -5.25 -3.03 14.27
CA ILE A 160 -5.10 -2.47 12.92
C ILE A 160 -5.21 -0.94 12.96
N GLY A 161 -6.24 -0.40 13.62
CA GLY A 161 -6.42 1.04 13.77
C GLY A 161 -5.25 1.70 14.50
N GLN A 162 -4.72 1.08 15.55
CA GLN A 162 -3.52 1.54 16.24
C GLN A 162 -2.29 1.52 15.32
N ALA A 163 -2.12 0.48 14.48
CA ALA A 163 -1.02 0.42 13.52
C ALA A 163 -1.13 1.54 12.47
N VAL A 164 -2.31 1.75 11.89
CA VAL A 164 -2.59 2.86 10.95
C VAL A 164 -2.27 4.21 11.60
N GLN A 165 -2.76 4.45 12.81
CA GLN A 165 -2.47 5.69 13.56
C GLN A 165 -0.96 5.85 13.85
N ALA A 166 -0.26 4.78 14.20
CA ALA A 166 1.19 4.82 14.42
C ALA A 166 1.96 5.12 13.14
N ALA A 167 1.54 4.56 12.01
CA ALA A 167 2.12 4.83 10.70
C ALA A 167 1.91 6.28 10.26
N LEU A 168 0.69 6.81 10.35
CA LEU A 168 0.40 8.22 10.03
C LEU A 168 1.22 9.18 10.92
N TRP A 169 1.29 8.90 12.22
CA TRP A 169 2.10 9.69 13.15
C TRP A 169 3.61 9.68 12.82
N LEU A 170 4.11 8.60 12.22
CA LEU A 170 5.49 8.49 11.75
C LEU A 170 5.68 9.18 10.39
N ALA A 171 4.71 9.06 9.48
CA ALA A 171 4.70 9.68 8.16
C ALA A 171 4.73 11.21 8.26
N GLU A 172 3.90 11.80 9.13
CA GLU A 172 3.84 13.25 9.37
C GLU A 172 5.22 13.83 9.78
N ARG A 173 6.00 13.10 10.57
CA ARG A 173 7.35 13.53 11.01
C ARG A 173 8.35 13.64 9.86
N HIS A 174 8.06 12.96 8.77
CA HIS A 174 8.90 12.90 7.59
C HIS A 174 8.30 13.63 6.38
N ALA A 175 7.24 14.43 6.62
CA ALA A 175 6.49 15.15 5.58
C ALA A 175 6.05 14.23 4.43
N LEU A 176 5.70 12.97 4.75
CA LEU A 176 5.18 12.02 3.79
C LEU A 176 3.68 12.28 3.62
N GLU A 177 3.25 12.52 2.37
CA GLU A 177 1.87 12.83 2.00
C GLU A 177 0.98 11.57 2.00
N ASP A 178 -0.33 11.77 2.21
CA ASP A 178 -1.30 10.67 2.30
C ASP A 178 -1.42 9.89 0.99
N GLU A 179 -1.32 10.58 -0.16
CA GLU A 179 -1.35 9.98 -1.50
C GLU A 179 -0.21 8.97 -1.70
N ALA A 180 0.97 9.25 -1.15
CA ALA A 180 2.11 8.34 -1.26
C ALA A 180 1.87 7.05 -0.46
N LEU A 181 1.08 7.11 0.61
CA LEU A 181 0.79 5.96 1.46
C LEU A 181 -0.17 4.96 0.82
N GLU A 182 -0.95 5.35 -0.21
CA GLU A 182 -2.02 4.54 -0.80
C GLU A 182 -1.57 3.13 -1.19
N GLU A 183 -0.34 2.98 -1.70
CA GLU A 183 0.24 1.70 -2.15
C GLU A 183 0.84 0.85 -1.02
N GLY A 184 0.81 1.35 0.22
CA GLY A 184 1.50 0.77 1.37
C GLY A 184 0.59 0.20 2.45
N ASP A 185 1.22 -0.55 3.37
CA ASP A 185 0.63 -0.94 4.65
C ASP A 185 1.30 -0.23 5.83
N ALA A 186 0.51 -0.04 6.90
CA ALA A 186 0.93 0.65 8.10
C ALA A 186 2.16 0.00 8.77
N GLU A 187 2.21 -1.34 8.80
CA GLU A 187 3.34 -2.03 9.40
C GLU A 187 4.65 -1.80 8.63
N GLY A 188 4.60 -1.66 7.31
CA GLY A 188 5.73 -1.33 6.44
C GLY A 188 6.31 0.04 6.76
N VAL A 189 5.44 1.04 6.98
CA VAL A 189 5.83 2.38 7.44
C VAL A 189 6.50 2.31 8.81
N ILE A 190 5.89 1.60 9.76
CA ILE A 190 6.44 1.42 11.12
C ILE A 190 7.82 0.75 11.08
N ARG A 191 7.97 -0.32 10.29
CA ARG A 191 9.24 -1.06 10.15
C ARG A 191 10.32 -0.18 9.54
N THR A 192 10.02 0.57 8.49
CA THR A 192 10.99 1.50 7.89
C THR A 192 11.43 2.56 8.89
N ALA A 193 10.50 3.19 9.61
CA ALA A 193 10.84 4.20 10.62
C ALA A 193 11.75 3.64 11.73
N LEU A 194 11.48 2.43 12.22
CA LEU A 194 12.33 1.74 13.20
C LEU A 194 13.75 1.52 12.66
N VAL A 195 13.88 1.12 11.39
CA VAL A 195 15.19 0.99 10.76
C VAL A 195 15.89 2.35 10.64
N LEU A 196 15.20 3.38 10.15
CA LEU A 196 15.77 4.73 10.00
C LEU A 196 16.31 5.25 11.33
N GLN A 197 15.54 5.09 12.41
CA GLN A 197 15.98 5.49 13.74
C GLN A 197 17.19 4.70 14.23
N THR A 198 17.22 3.39 13.97
CA THR A 198 18.33 2.50 14.32
C THR A 198 19.61 2.84 13.56
N LEU A 199 19.47 3.24 12.29
CA LEU A 199 20.59 3.67 11.43
C LEU A 199 21.01 5.12 11.71
N GLY A 200 20.27 5.86 12.54
CA GLY A 200 20.58 7.24 12.88
C GLY A 200 20.28 8.21 11.74
N TYR A 201 19.30 7.91 10.89
CA TYR A 201 18.84 8.79 9.83
C TYR A 201 18.36 10.14 10.38
N ARG A 202 18.73 11.22 9.69
CA ARG A 202 18.43 12.62 10.07
C ARG A 202 17.76 13.41 8.95
N GLY A 203 17.48 12.78 7.81
CA GLY A 203 16.79 13.47 6.72
C GLY A 203 15.36 13.81 7.13
N ALA A 204 14.87 14.93 6.59
CA ALA A 204 13.48 15.33 6.76
C ALA A 204 12.56 14.38 5.98
N GLU A 205 12.89 14.12 4.71
CA GLU A 205 12.06 13.31 3.81
C GLU A 205 12.15 11.80 4.10
N TRP A 206 11.09 11.08 3.73
CA TRP A 206 11.09 9.62 3.73
C TRP A 206 12.08 9.06 2.70
N PRO A 207 12.85 8.00 3.01
CA PRO A 207 13.90 7.53 2.12
C PRO A 207 13.36 6.84 0.87
N SER A 208 14.04 7.06 -0.26
CA SER A 208 13.94 6.17 -1.41
C SER A 208 14.66 4.84 -1.18
N VAL A 209 14.42 3.84 -2.04
CA VAL A 209 15.18 2.57 -2.06
C VAL A 209 16.69 2.83 -2.14
N ALA A 210 17.10 3.76 -2.99
CA ALA A 210 18.50 4.19 -3.16
C ALA A 210 19.11 4.68 -1.84
N ALA A 211 18.41 5.64 -1.21
CA ALA A 211 18.83 6.25 0.05
C ALA A 211 18.91 5.19 1.17
N PHE A 212 17.91 4.31 1.24
CA PHE A 212 17.86 3.23 2.21
C PHE A 212 19.03 2.25 2.05
N ARG A 213 19.32 1.84 0.81
CA ARG A 213 20.47 0.98 0.49
C ARG A 213 21.80 1.64 0.87
N LYS A 214 21.95 2.95 0.64
CA LYS A 214 23.15 3.71 1.02
C LYS A 214 23.34 3.74 2.54
N LEU A 215 22.27 3.94 3.31
CA LEU A 215 22.31 3.92 4.78
C LEU A 215 22.76 2.55 5.31
N LEU A 216 22.23 1.47 4.75
CA LEU A 216 22.63 0.11 5.11
C LEU A 216 24.11 -0.15 4.74
N GLY A 217 24.56 0.30 3.57
CA GLY A 217 25.96 0.18 3.15
C GLY A 217 26.92 0.90 4.10
N ALA A 218 26.60 2.14 4.49
CA ALA A 218 27.37 2.89 5.48
C ALA A 218 27.37 2.22 6.86
N ARG A 219 26.27 1.57 7.25
CA ARG A 219 26.23 0.82 8.51
C ARG A 219 27.07 -0.45 8.46
N ARG A 220 27.10 -1.16 7.33
CA ARG A 220 27.95 -2.35 7.13
C ARG A 220 29.43 -2.02 7.28
N SER A 221 29.90 -0.92 6.69
CA SER A 221 31.30 -0.51 6.78
C SER A 221 31.71 -0.10 8.20
N ALA A 222 30.78 0.40 9.01
CA ALA A 222 31.03 0.73 10.42
C ALA A 222 31.15 -0.49 11.36
N GLY A 223 30.82 -1.71 10.90
CA GLY A 223 31.12 -2.97 11.60
C GLY A 223 30.40 -3.24 12.93
N LYS A 224 29.41 -2.42 13.32
CA LYS A 224 28.67 -2.60 14.58
C LYS A 224 27.48 -3.53 14.42
N ALA A 225 27.60 -4.74 14.96
CA ALA A 225 26.49 -5.68 15.09
C ALA A 225 25.35 -5.10 15.96
N LEU A 226 24.11 -5.41 15.62
CA LEU A 226 22.93 -5.10 16.44
C LEU A 226 22.72 -6.24 17.44
N ALA A 227 22.69 -5.91 18.74
CA ALA A 227 22.62 -6.88 19.83
C ALA A 227 21.21 -6.90 20.45
N GLY A 228 20.26 -7.56 19.79
CA GLY A 228 18.92 -7.82 20.35
C GLY A 228 17.92 -6.68 20.21
N VAL A 229 16.65 -6.95 20.56
CA VAL A 229 15.50 -6.05 20.33
C VAL A 229 15.63 -4.72 21.08
N SER A 230 16.30 -4.73 22.24
CA SER A 230 16.60 -3.53 23.04
C SER A 230 17.46 -2.49 22.31
N THR A 231 18.12 -2.88 21.21
CA THR A 231 18.90 -1.97 20.37
C THR A 231 18.07 -1.21 19.34
N LEU A 232 16.77 -1.53 19.21
CA LEU A 232 15.82 -0.81 18.37
C LEU A 232 15.11 0.25 19.23
N PRO A 233 15.57 1.52 19.19
CA PRO A 233 14.94 2.58 19.97
C PRO A 233 13.50 2.81 19.50
N SER A 234 12.59 3.08 20.43
CA SER A 234 11.25 3.55 20.06
C SER A 234 11.29 5.00 19.56
N PRO A 235 10.39 5.39 18.64
CA PRO A 235 10.28 6.77 18.17
C PRO A 235 10.08 7.74 19.33
N LYS A 236 10.84 8.84 19.33
CA LYS A 236 10.76 9.84 20.40
C LYS A 236 9.40 10.54 20.39
N GLY A 237 8.71 10.49 21.54
CA GLY A 237 7.41 11.11 21.74
C GLY A 237 6.23 10.30 21.21
N LEU A 238 6.42 9.01 20.89
CA LEU A 238 5.34 8.12 20.46
C LEU A 238 4.21 8.11 21.52
N PRO A 239 2.94 8.36 21.12
CA PRO A 239 1.81 8.28 22.03
C PRO A 239 1.73 6.91 22.73
N PRO A 240 1.45 6.86 24.06
CA PRO A 240 1.43 5.60 24.81
C PRO A 240 0.52 4.51 24.22
N PRO A 241 -0.68 4.81 23.69
CA PRO A 241 -1.54 3.79 23.07
C PRO A 241 -0.93 3.10 21.84
N LEU A 242 0.03 3.73 21.17
CA LEU A 242 0.65 3.25 19.93
C LEU A 242 1.93 2.44 20.18
N GLN A 243 2.43 2.45 21.43
CA GLN A 243 3.68 1.79 21.79
C GLN A 243 3.66 0.28 21.51
N ALA A 244 2.55 -0.39 21.84
CA ALA A 244 2.43 -1.84 21.70
C ALA A 244 2.53 -2.30 20.24
N VAL A 245 1.88 -1.60 19.29
CA VAL A 245 1.92 -1.95 17.87
C VAL A 245 3.30 -1.71 17.25
N VAL A 246 4.01 -0.66 17.68
CA VAL A 246 5.40 -0.40 17.26
C VAL A 246 6.34 -1.45 17.83
N ASP A 247 6.21 -1.80 19.11
CA ASP A 247 7.03 -2.81 19.75
C ASP A 247 6.85 -4.21 19.15
N ALA A 248 5.62 -4.54 18.71
CA ALA A 248 5.33 -5.79 18.01
C ALA A 248 6.11 -5.95 16.69
N GLN A 249 6.50 -4.86 16.02
CA GLN A 249 7.29 -4.91 14.78
C GLN A 249 8.80 -5.10 15.03
N LYS A 250 9.29 -4.80 16.23
CA LYS A 250 10.73 -4.83 16.52
C LYS A 250 11.41 -6.20 16.31
N PRO A 251 10.83 -7.36 16.69
CA PRO A 251 11.44 -8.66 16.41
C PRO A 251 11.61 -8.93 14.91
N VAL A 252 10.63 -8.52 14.10
CA VAL A 252 10.69 -8.65 12.64
C VAL A 252 11.81 -7.78 12.07
N VAL A 253 11.85 -6.51 12.49
CA VAL A 253 12.91 -5.56 12.08
C VAL A 253 14.29 -6.07 12.47
N LEU A 254 14.46 -6.61 13.68
CA LEU A 254 15.74 -7.15 14.13
C LEU A 254 16.21 -8.32 13.27
N ALA A 255 15.30 -9.27 12.97
CA ALA A 255 15.62 -10.42 12.14
C ALA A 255 15.99 -10.00 10.70
N ASP A 256 15.29 -9.01 10.16
CA ASP A 256 15.51 -8.51 8.81
C ASP A 256 16.79 -7.66 8.74
N LEU A 257 17.09 -6.83 9.73
CA LEU A 257 18.38 -6.13 9.85
C LEU A 257 19.55 -7.09 9.98
N GLY A 258 19.39 -8.25 10.64
CA GLY A 258 20.41 -9.30 10.66
C GLY A 258 20.79 -9.79 9.27
N LYS A 259 19.83 -9.86 8.34
CA LYS A 259 20.07 -10.20 6.93
C LYS A 259 20.60 -9.01 6.13
N LEU A 260 20.01 -7.83 6.33
CA LEU A 260 20.38 -6.61 5.60
C LEU A 260 21.78 -6.11 5.97
N LEU A 261 22.28 -6.37 7.17
CA LEU A 261 23.62 -5.96 7.59
C LEU A 261 24.69 -7.05 7.41
N ASP A 262 24.32 -8.26 6.98
CA ASP A 262 25.28 -9.33 6.67
C ASP A 262 26.10 -8.99 5.42
N PRO A 263 27.42 -8.73 5.53
CA PRO A 263 28.25 -8.35 4.39
C PRO A 263 28.35 -9.45 3.34
N ARG A 264 28.06 -10.71 3.68
CA ARG A 264 28.06 -11.85 2.75
C ARG A 264 26.87 -11.83 1.79
N ARG A 265 25.84 -11.03 2.07
CA ARG A 265 24.61 -10.96 1.26
C ARG A 265 24.60 -9.66 0.44
N PRO A 266 24.51 -9.71 -0.90
CA PRO A 266 24.42 -8.51 -1.70
C PRO A 266 23.12 -7.72 -1.41
N LEU A 267 23.25 -6.44 -1.04
CA LEU A 267 22.07 -5.58 -0.76
C LEU A 267 21.16 -5.43 -1.99
N GLY A 268 21.74 -5.38 -3.20
CA GLY A 268 20.95 -5.28 -4.43
C GLY A 268 20.00 -6.46 -4.62
N THR A 269 20.42 -7.69 -4.28
CA THR A 269 19.54 -8.87 -4.35
C THR A 269 18.47 -8.84 -3.26
N LEU A 270 18.84 -8.39 -2.05
CA LEU A 270 17.93 -8.32 -0.90
C LEU A 270 16.87 -7.21 -1.01
N LEU A 271 17.14 -6.17 -1.80
CA LEU A 271 16.29 -4.99 -1.97
C LEU A 271 15.77 -4.84 -3.40
N ARG A 272 15.79 -5.92 -4.20
CA ARG A 272 15.18 -5.95 -5.54
C ARG A 272 13.66 -5.83 -5.44
N THR A 273 13.00 -5.21 -6.43
CA THR A 273 11.54 -4.90 -6.43
C THR A 273 10.66 -6.06 -5.97
N MET A 274 10.89 -7.28 -6.47
CA MET A 274 10.08 -8.46 -6.15
C MET A 274 10.56 -9.24 -4.92
N SER A 275 11.52 -8.72 -4.17
CA SER A 275 12.04 -9.43 -3.00
C SER A 275 11.09 -9.29 -1.80
N ALA A 276 10.82 -10.42 -1.14
CA ALA A 276 9.98 -10.45 0.05
C ALA A 276 10.52 -9.55 1.18
N LEU A 277 11.83 -9.31 1.22
CA LEU A 277 12.45 -8.45 2.22
C LEU A 277 12.23 -6.98 1.94
N ARG A 278 12.33 -6.54 0.68
CA ARG A 278 11.98 -5.18 0.26
C ARG A 278 10.51 -4.87 0.55
N ASN A 279 9.61 -5.77 0.16
CA ASN A 279 8.15 -5.57 0.27
C ASN A 279 7.64 -5.54 1.73
N ARG A 280 8.52 -5.74 2.72
CA ARG A 280 8.20 -5.53 4.13
C ARG A 280 8.42 -4.09 4.58
N TYR A 281 9.12 -3.27 3.81
CA TYR A 281 9.42 -1.90 4.15
C TYR A 281 8.66 -0.97 3.22
N PHE A 282 8.10 0.10 3.76
CA PHE A 282 7.57 1.18 2.95
C PHE A 282 8.73 2.08 2.53
N LEU A 283 9.09 2.06 1.25
CA LEU A 283 10.21 2.81 0.66
C LEU A 283 9.67 3.53 -0.58
N LEU A 284 10.09 4.78 -0.77
CA LEU A 284 9.75 5.47 -2.00
C LEU A 284 10.58 4.94 -3.16
N GLU A 285 9.97 4.84 -4.33
CA GLU A 285 10.73 4.64 -5.55
C GLU A 285 11.48 5.94 -5.88
N ASP A 286 12.72 5.81 -6.33
CA ASP A 286 13.42 6.93 -6.94
C ASP A 286 13.21 6.80 -8.46
N PRO A 287 12.51 7.75 -9.11
CA PRO A 287 12.23 7.68 -10.54
C PRO A 287 13.50 7.51 -11.39
N LEU A 288 14.65 7.94 -10.90
CA LEU A 288 15.94 7.77 -11.58
C LEU A 288 16.53 6.37 -11.37
N ASP A 289 16.33 5.76 -10.20
CA ASP A 289 16.74 4.37 -9.95
C ASP A 289 15.79 3.37 -10.63
N GLU A 290 14.50 3.67 -10.79
CA GLU A 290 13.57 2.83 -11.57
C GLU A 290 14.02 2.72 -13.03
N VAL A 291 14.46 3.83 -13.62
CA VAL A 291 15.05 3.86 -14.96
C VAL A 291 16.35 3.04 -14.98
N ASP A 292 17.21 3.15 -13.96
CA ASP A 292 18.48 2.40 -13.88
C ASP A 292 18.28 0.89 -13.59
N GLU A 293 17.24 0.51 -12.83
CA GLU A 293 16.85 -0.88 -12.58
C GLU A 293 16.14 -1.49 -13.78
N TYR A 294 15.30 -0.76 -14.50
CA TYR A 294 14.74 -1.17 -15.79
C TYR A 294 15.85 -1.40 -16.82
N LEU A 295 16.82 -0.49 -16.90
CA LEU A 295 18.01 -0.63 -17.77
C LEU A 295 18.90 -1.81 -17.36
N ARG A 296 19.02 -2.14 -16.06
CA ARG A 296 19.77 -3.32 -15.58
C ARG A 296 18.99 -4.63 -15.69
N ALA A 297 17.68 -4.63 -15.51
CA ALA A 297 16.82 -5.81 -15.65
C ALA A 297 16.63 -6.19 -17.12
N ALA A 298 16.79 -5.23 -18.03
CA ALA A 298 16.95 -5.46 -19.46
C ALA A 298 18.33 -6.06 -19.83
N ALA A 299 19.28 -6.19 -18.89
CA ALA A 299 20.50 -6.95 -19.10
C ALA A 299 20.25 -8.45 -18.79
N PRO A 300 20.47 -9.37 -19.73
CA PRO A 300 19.96 -10.73 -19.60
C PRO A 300 20.65 -11.55 -18.50
N LEU A 301 19.82 -12.38 -17.87
CA LEU A 301 20.18 -13.40 -16.89
C LEU A 301 20.49 -14.71 -17.65
N ASN A 302 21.70 -14.87 -18.20
CA ASN A 302 22.35 -16.15 -18.53
C ASN A 302 23.80 -15.88 -18.99
N GLU A 303 24.79 -16.60 -18.44
CA GLU A 303 26.22 -16.40 -18.73
C GLU A 303 26.71 -17.05 -20.05
N ASP A 304 25.87 -17.77 -20.79
CA ASP A 304 26.30 -18.54 -21.98
C ASP A 304 25.73 -18.08 -23.34
N ASP A 305 24.86 -17.06 -23.36
CA ASP A 305 24.48 -16.39 -24.60
C ASP A 305 24.93 -14.93 -24.49
N ALA A 306 26.02 -14.58 -25.19
CA ALA A 306 26.48 -13.20 -25.26
C ALA A 306 25.34 -12.32 -25.80
N PRO A 307 24.84 -11.32 -25.04
CA PRO A 307 23.76 -10.46 -25.48
C PRO A 307 24.16 -9.61 -26.68
N PRO A 308 23.21 -9.26 -27.59
CA PRO A 308 23.44 -8.19 -28.55
C PRO A 308 23.79 -6.92 -27.77
N ALA A 309 24.82 -6.21 -28.20
CA ALA A 309 25.42 -5.13 -27.43
C ALA A 309 24.37 -4.04 -27.12
N ALA A 310 24.18 -3.77 -25.82
CA ALA A 310 23.36 -2.65 -25.35
C ALA A 310 23.87 -1.33 -25.96
N ALA A 311 22.96 -0.37 -26.17
CA ALA A 311 23.29 0.94 -26.71
C ALA A 311 24.47 1.57 -25.96
N SER A 312 25.45 2.09 -26.68
CA SER A 312 26.63 2.67 -26.02
C SER A 312 26.25 3.84 -25.11
N LYS A 313 27.05 4.12 -24.08
CA LYS A 313 26.88 5.34 -23.24
C LYS A 313 26.86 6.63 -24.08
N THR A 314 27.54 6.61 -25.23
CA THR A 314 27.56 7.69 -26.21
C THR A 314 26.21 7.86 -26.88
N TRP A 315 25.53 6.77 -27.24
CA TRP A 315 24.16 6.79 -27.78
C TRP A 315 23.18 7.36 -26.77
N GLN A 316 23.12 6.80 -25.57
CA GLN A 316 22.19 7.23 -24.51
C GLN A 316 22.32 8.71 -24.18
N ARG A 317 23.56 9.22 -24.06
CA ARG A 317 23.82 10.65 -23.81
C ARG A 317 23.41 11.54 -24.98
N THR A 318 23.50 11.04 -26.21
CA THR A 318 23.29 11.82 -27.43
C THR A 318 21.82 11.84 -27.84
N THR A 319 21.08 10.75 -27.61
CA THR A 319 19.63 10.68 -27.81
C THR A 319 18.83 11.19 -26.62
N GLN A 320 19.45 11.30 -25.43
CA GLN A 320 18.78 11.69 -24.18
C GLN A 320 17.61 10.76 -23.80
N GLY A 321 17.62 9.52 -24.30
CA GLY A 321 16.54 8.55 -24.09
C GLY A 321 15.40 8.64 -25.11
N GLU A 322 15.46 9.58 -26.06
CA GLU A 322 14.49 9.66 -27.16
C GLU A 322 14.63 8.46 -28.10
N ASN A 323 13.50 7.81 -28.39
CA ASN A 323 13.38 6.71 -29.34
C ASN A 323 12.37 7.00 -30.46
N ASP A 324 11.79 8.21 -30.48
CA ASP A 324 10.88 8.65 -31.52
C ASP A 324 11.63 8.89 -32.85
N GLU A 325 11.06 8.43 -33.96
CA GLU A 325 11.71 8.48 -35.28
C GLU A 325 12.01 9.92 -35.72
N ALA A 326 11.11 10.88 -35.48
CA ALA A 326 11.31 12.27 -35.87
C ALA A 326 12.34 12.96 -34.96
N ALA A 327 12.39 12.64 -33.67
CA ALA A 327 13.46 13.08 -32.77
C ALA A 327 14.84 12.57 -33.21
N LEU A 328 14.93 11.29 -33.60
CA LEU A 328 16.16 10.65 -34.06
C LEU A 328 16.61 11.18 -35.42
N LEU A 329 15.69 11.38 -36.37
CA LEU A 329 15.99 12.02 -37.66
C LEU A 329 16.51 13.45 -37.49
N THR A 330 15.95 14.21 -36.53
CA THR A 330 16.45 15.55 -36.18
C THR A 330 17.90 15.51 -35.70
N LEU A 331 18.22 14.54 -34.84
CA LEU A 331 19.54 14.33 -34.30
C LEU A 331 20.54 13.89 -35.38
N PHE A 332 20.17 12.93 -36.23
CA PHE A 332 20.98 12.46 -37.35
C PHE A 332 21.26 13.57 -38.36
N LEU A 333 20.26 14.40 -38.66
CA LEU A 333 20.43 15.56 -39.50
C LEU A 333 21.40 16.58 -38.87
N CYS A 334 21.31 16.82 -37.56
CA CYS A 334 22.27 17.69 -36.86
C CYS A 334 23.70 17.15 -36.94
N LEU A 335 23.88 15.84 -36.81
CA LEU A 335 25.17 15.16 -36.94
C LEU A 335 25.73 15.29 -38.37
N ALA A 336 24.90 15.01 -39.38
CA ALA A 336 25.28 15.05 -40.78
C ALA A 336 25.64 16.47 -41.28
N VAL A 337 25.11 17.52 -40.65
CA VAL A 337 25.43 18.94 -40.95
C VAL A 337 26.51 19.50 -40.01
N GLY A 338 26.94 18.74 -39.01
CA GLY A 338 27.96 19.15 -38.03
C GLY A 338 27.54 20.34 -37.18
N VAL A 339 26.27 20.37 -36.73
CA VAL A 339 25.73 21.36 -35.78
C VAL A 339 25.54 20.72 -34.40
N PRO A 340 25.33 21.50 -33.32
CA PRO A 340 25.07 20.95 -32.00
C PRO A 340 23.95 19.91 -32.03
N LYS A 341 24.20 18.76 -31.41
CA LYS A 341 23.31 17.60 -31.37
C LYS A 341 22.04 17.95 -30.60
N LYS A 342 20.89 17.86 -31.26
CA LYS A 342 19.58 18.17 -30.68
C LYS A 342 18.54 17.20 -31.22
N THR A 343 17.61 16.82 -30.36
CA THR A 343 16.41 16.03 -30.69
C THR A 343 15.19 16.91 -30.98
N LEU A 344 15.30 18.23 -30.75
CA LEU A 344 14.30 19.24 -31.08
C LEU A 344 14.97 20.49 -31.66
N LEU A 345 14.47 20.98 -32.79
CA LEU A 345 14.93 22.21 -33.42
C LEU A 345 13.84 23.29 -33.37
N PRO A 346 14.06 24.46 -32.72
CA PRO A 346 13.18 25.59 -32.94
C PRO A 346 13.28 26.04 -34.41
N GLU A 347 12.21 26.58 -34.99
CA GLU A 347 12.15 26.95 -36.41
C GLU A 347 13.34 27.81 -36.88
N LYS A 348 13.80 28.75 -36.03
CA LYS A 348 14.99 29.58 -36.30
C LYS A 348 16.26 28.75 -36.45
N ALA A 349 16.42 27.68 -35.65
CA ALA A 349 17.55 26.76 -35.74
C ALA A 349 17.43 25.83 -36.95
N ALA A 350 16.22 25.38 -37.30
CA ALA A 350 15.98 24.61 -38.52
C ALA A 350 16.36 25.42 -39.78
N LYS A 351 15.93 26.69 -39.87
CA LYS A 351 16.36 27.63 -40.93
C LYS A 351 17.87 27.78 -41.01
N ALA A 352 18.53 27.93 -39.86
CA ALA A 352 19.99 28.05 -39.79
C ALA A 352 20.71 26.76 -40.22
N LEU A 353 20.14 25.60 -39.86
CA LEU A 353 20.65 24.29 -40.26
C LEU A 353 20.58 24.11 -41.77
N VAL A 354 19.43 24.36 -42.41
CA VAL A 354 19.28 24.23 -43.87
C VAL A 354 20.24 25.17 -44.62
N ARG A 355 20.39 26.42 -44.16
CA ARG A 355 21.37 27.35 -44.75
C ARG A 355 22.80 26.84 -44.61
N LYS A 356 23.15 26.27 -43.46
CA LYS A 356 24.47 25.70 -43.24
C LYS A 356 24.70 24.45 -44.08
N LEU A 357 23.68 23.60 -44.24
CA LEU A 357 23.67 22.43 -45.11
C LEU A 357 24.01 22.84 -46.55
N ARG A 358 23.30 23.83 -47.11
CA ARG A 358 23.53 24.31 -48.49
C ARG A 358 24.89 24.99 -48.68
N THR A 359 25.39 25.70 -47.66
CA THR A 359 26.66 26.45 -47.77
C THR A 359 27.91 25.65 -47.43
N LYS A 360 27.81 24.63 -46.56
CA LYS A 360 28.95 23.84 -46.07
C LYS A 360 28.90 22.37 -46.47
N GLY A 361 27.85 21.95 -47.17
CA GLY A 361 27.63 20.57 -47.57
C GLY A 361 26.84 19.76 -46.53
N TRP A 362 26.22 18.69 -47.02
CA TRP A 362 25.53 17.68 -46.23
C TRP A 362 26.31 16.38 -46.29
N GLU A 363 26.72 15.85 -45.14
CA GLU A 363 27.50 14.61 -45.05
C GLU A 363 26.73 13.52 -44.29
N PRO A 364 25.82 12.79 -44.95
CA PRO A 364 25.02 11.75 -44.31
C PRO A 364 25.84 10.62 -43.67
N GLY A 365 27.07 10.40 -44.15
CA GLY A 365 27.97 9.39 -43.62
C GLY A 365 28.28 9.55 -42.14
N HIS A 366 28.31 10.79 -41.61
CA HIS A 366 28.55 11.01 -40.17
C HIS A 366 27.45 10.45 -39.28
N ALA A 367 26.20 10.49 -39.74
CA ALA A 367 25.08 9.88 -39.02
C ALA A 367 25.09 8.35 -39.18
N GLU A 368 25.43 7.83 -40.36
CA GLU A 368 25.59 6.38 -40.57
C GLU A 368 26.69 5.77 -39.69
N THR A 369 27.85 6.42 -39.61
CA THR A 369 28.94 6.00 -38.71
C THR A 369 28.52 6.06 -37.26
N PHE A 370 27.83 7.13 -36.84
CA PHE A 370 27.32 7.25 -35.48
C PHE A 370 26.31 6.13 -35.13
N ILE A 371 25.40 5.80 -36.03
CA ILE A 371 24.43 4.72 -35.81
C ILE A 371 25.15 3.37 -35.75
N ALA A 372 26.04 3.09 -36.71
CA ALA A 372 26.78 1.83 -36.77
C ALA A 372 27.67 1.60 -35.54
N GLU A 373 28.31 2.64 -35.00
CA GLU A 373 29.25 2.52 -33.87
C GLU A 373 28.59 2.58 -32.49
N HIS A 374 27.38 3.15 -32.38
CA HIS A 374 26.82 3.51 -31.07
C HIS A 374 25.39 3.04 -30.81
N ALA A 375 24.59 2.80 -31.84
CA ALA A 375 23.20 2.35 -31.68
C ALA A 375 23.13 0.96 -31.04
N PRO A 376 22.01 0.60 -30.38
CA PRO A 376 21.78 -0.77 -29.93
C PRO A 376 21.84 -1.71 -31.13
N GLU A 377 22.61 -2.80 -31.02
CA GLU A 377 22.87 -3.72 -32.14
C GLU A 377 21.57 -4.27 -32.77
N MET A 378 20.56 -4.52 -31.93
CA MET A 378 19.23 -5.00 -32.34
C MET A 378 18.47 -4.03 -33.25
N HIS A 379 18.70 -2.72 -33.13
CA HIS A 379 17.96 -1.68 -33.87
C HIS A 379 18.85 -0.88 -34.82
N SER A 380 20.16 -1.15 -34.84
CA SER A 380 21.13 -0.43 -35.67
C SER A 380 20.79 -0.51 -37.16
N ALA A 381 20.35 -1.68 -37.63
CA ALA A 381 19.93 -1.88 -39.01
C ALA A 381 18.67 -1.05 -39.37
N ASP A 382 17.71 -0.98 -38.46
CA ASP A 382 16.46 -0.24 -38.65
C ASP A 382 16.71 1.27 -38.66
N PHE A 383 17.55 1.78 -37.74
CA PHE A 383 17.93 3.20 -37.73
C PHE A 383 18.75 3.59 -38.96
N LEU A 384 19.62 2.71 -39.45
CA LEU A 384 20.33 2.93 -40.71
C LEU A 384 19.36 2.95 -41.90
N ALA A 385 18.37 2.07 -41.94
CA ALA A 385 17.35 2.05 -42.98
C ALA A 385 16.49 3.33 -42.95
N LEU A 386 16.02 3.74 -41.77
CA LEU A 386 15.28 4.97 -41.54
C LEU A 386 16.06 6.20 -42.03
N TRP A 387 17.32 6.32 -41.61
CA TRP A 387 18.17 7.44 -42.01
C TRP A 387 18.42 7.48 -43.52
N ARG A 388 18.70 6.32 -44.14
CA ARG A 388 18.94 6.24 -45.59
C ARG A 388 17.68 6.57 -46.40
N SER A 389 16.51 6.13 -45.94
CA SER A 389 15.23 6.48 -46.58
C SER A 389 15.00 7.99 -46.53
N PHE A 390 15.16 8.60 -45.34
CA PHE A 390 15.04 10.04 -45.19
C PHE A 390 16.04 10.78 -46.09
N VAL A 391 17.30 10.35 -46.15
CA VAL A 391 18.32 11.00 -47.00
C VAL A 391 17.94 10.92 -48.48
N ALA A 392 17.45 9.77 -48.95
CA ALA A 392 17.07 9.58 -50.34
C ALA A 392 15.90 10.50 -50.75
N GLU A 393 14.92 10.67 -49.87
CA GLU A 393 13.71 11.46 -50.13
C GLU A 393 13.92 12.97 -49.91
N ALA A 394 14.69 13.33 -48.88
CA ALA A 394 14.86 14.73 -48.47
C ALA A 394 15.92 15.50 -49.28
N ARG A 395 16.85 14.81 -49.95
CA ARG A 395 18.01 15.45 -50.59
C ARG A 395 17.65 16.53 -51.59
N ALA A 396 16.77 16.20 -52.53
CA ALA A 396 16.38 17.14 -53.58
C ALA A 396 15.78 18.43 -53.00
N THR A 397 15.01 18.33 -51.92
CA THR A 397 14.34 19.48 -51.28
C THR A 397 15.29 20.27 -50.37
N LEU A 398 16.14 19.59 -49.59
CA LEU A 398 17.06 20.25 -48.66
C LEU A 398 18.23 20.96 -49.38
N GLU A 399 18.66 20.44 -50.52
CA GLU A 399 19.75 21.02 -51.34
C GLU A 399 19.25 21.98 -52.43
N ASP A 400 17.93 22.20 -52.58
CA ASP A 400 17.41 23.10 -53.62
C ASP A 400 17.72 24.59 -53.35
N ASP A 401 18.76 25.10 -53.99
CA ASP A 401 19.15 26.52 -53.93
C ASP A 401 18.10 27.49 -54.51
N ARG A 402 17.09 26.98 -55.23
CA ARG A 402 15.99 27.80 -55.77
C ARG A 402 14.93 28.14 -54.72
N ASP A 403 14.82 27.36 -53.65
CA ASP A 403 13.98 27.69 -52.50
C ASP A 403 14.68 28.72 -51.59
N VAL A 404 14.66 29.99 -52.02
CA VAL A 404 15.26 31.12 -51.29
C VAL A 404 14.52 31.39 -49.97
N SER A 405 13.24 31.05 -49.90
CA SER A 405 12.39 31.25 -48.72
C SER A 405 12.59 30.19 -47.63
N LEU A 406 13.22 29.06 -47.99
CA LEU A 406 13.32 27.83 -47.19
C LEU A 406 11.95 27.21 -46.87
N GLY A 407 10.91 27.54 -47.64
CA GLY A 407 9.54 27.15 -47.37
C GLY A 407 9.35 25.63 -47.49
N ASP A 408 9.83 25.07 -48.59
CA ASP A 408 9.69 23.65 -48.90
C ASP A 408 10.62 22.81 -48.00
N ALA A 409 11.83 23.32 -47.76
CA ALA A 409 12.76 22.68 -46.82
C ALA A 409 12.20 22.63 -45.39
N LEU A 410 11.55 23.69 -44.90
CA LEU A 410 10.95 23.70 -43.57
C LEU A 410 9.67 22.87 -43.48
N ALA A 411 8.87 22.84 -44.55
CA ALA A 411 7.69 21.97 -44.61
C ALA A 411 8.10 20.50 -44.51
N LEU A 412 9.16 20.10 -45.21
CA LEU A 412 9.73 18.75 -45.11
C LEU A 412 10.27 18.47 -43.70
N LEU A 413 11.05 19.38 -43.11
CA LEU A 413 11.56 19.18 -41.75
C LEU A 413 10.45 19.14 -40.68
N ARG A 414 9.35 19.88 -40.84
CA ARG A 414 8.20 19.77 -39.90
C ARG A 414 7.44 18.45 -40.03
N ARG A 415 7.52 17.80 -41.20
CA ARG A 415 6.85 16.52 -41.46
C ARG A 415 7.66 15.34 -40.92
N GLU A 416 8.97 15.37 -41.14
CA GLU A 416 9.87 14.23 -40.88
C GLU A 416 10.77 14.41 -39.65
N CYS A 417 10.84 15.61 -39.07
CA CYS A 417 11.69 15.93 -37.93
C CYS A 417 10.92 16.69 -36.85
N HIS A 418 11.47 16.70 -35.63
CA HIS A 418 10.96 17.47 -34.50
C HIS A 418 11.39 18.94 -34.59
N VAL A 419 10.54 19.72 -35.28
CA VAL A 419 10.68 21.18 -35.38
C VAL A 419 9.63 21.87 -34.52
N GLY A 420 10.07 22.55 -33.47
CA GLY A 420 9.20 23.34 -32.60
C GLY A 420 8.75 24.65 -33.27
N HIS A 421 7.51 25.03 -33.01
CA HIS A 421 6.92 26.31 -33.44
C HIS A 421 7.67 27.53 -32.89
#